data_AF-A0A821IAB3-F1
#
_entry.id   AF-A0A821IAB3-F1
#
_cell.length_a   1.000
_cell.length_b   1.000
_cell.length_c   1.000
_cell.angle_alpha   90.00
_cell.angle_beta   90.00
_cell.angle_gamma   90.00
#
_symmetry.space_group_name_H-M   'P 1'
#
loop_
_entity.id
_entity.type
_entity.pdbx_description
1 polymer ?
#
loop_
_entity_poly.entity_id
_entity_poly.type
_entity_poly.pdbx_seq_one_letter_code
_entity_poly.pdbx_strand_id
1 'polypeptide(L)'
;MSNQIDEDQSPQIVVIGGGPVGLFTAIQIKILLPQVNMVIYEKHQQYERNHVLRLNKMRTFFGLPPSLLLKNMIDNLPSVVRTSVLESQLLELSKQLQIPIVHRNIENLNQFSDSRVIIGADGSHSIVRQLVFNNKMEYEKVLKYVIEIKYEVNGQGQKLDFIKYQYRTQKQLKYLVDEHIGTQKENRTPITLHLLIDKQIYEQMKSATFKQPYYLHSHQHLIPKDLLETITIW
;
A
#
# COMPACT_ATOMS: atom_id res chain seq x y z
N MET A 1 27.79 5.42 12.90
CA MET A 1 28.85 5.69 11.91
C MET A 1 28.16 5.86 10.57
N SER A 2 28.20 7.07 10.00
CA SER A 2 27.58 7.35 8.70
C SER A 2 28.42 6.71 7.61
N ASN A 3 27.82 5.85 6.79
CA ASN A 3 28.44 5.41 5.55
C ASN A 3 28.48 6.62 4.62
N GLN A 4 29.62 7.31 4.58
CA GLN A 4 29.94 8.25 3.53
C GLN A 4 30.02 7.45 2.24
N ILE A 5 29.14 7.78 1.29
CA ILE A 5 29.32 7.42 -0.10
C ILE A 5 30.60 8.13 -0.52
N ASP A 6 31.60 7.42 -1.07
CA ASP A 6 32.73 8.06 -1.75
C ASP A 6 32.13 8.99 -2.82
N GLU A 7 32.22 10.30 -2.60
CA GLU A 7 31.59 11.33 -3.45
C GLU A 7 32.10 11.31 -4.90
N ASP A 8 33.16 10.55 -5.19
CA ASP A 8 33.86 10.50 -6.47
C ASP A 8 33.35 9.43 -7.46
N GLN A 9 32.39 8.57 -7.09
CA GLN A 9 31.79 7.63 -8.03
C GLN A 9 30.27 7.74 -8.12
N SER A 10 29.81 8.34 -9.23
CA SER A 10 28.40 8.38 -9.60
C SER A 10 27.79 6.96 -9.56
N PRO A 11 26.66 6.76 -8.87
CA PRO A 11 26.05 5.45 -8.73
C PRO A 11 25.60 4.92 -10.09
N GLN A 12 25.88 3.64 -10.36
CA GLN A 12 25.45 3.01 -11.61
C GLN A 12 23.93 2.81 -11.65
N ILE A 13 23.34 2.53 -10.48
CA ILE A 13 21.89 2.35 -10.32
C ILE A 13 21.38 3.30 -9.24
N VAL A 14 20.35 4.08 -9.59
CA VAL A 14 19.65 4.95 -8.65
C VAL A 14 18.22 4.45 -8.48
N VAL A 15 17.81 4.25 -7.23
CA VAL A 15 16.42 3.91 -6.89
C VAL A 15 15.78 5.12 -6.20
N ILE A 16 14.67 5.62 -6.74
CA ILE A 16 13.95 6.77 -6.20
C ILE A 16 12.69 6.25 -5.52
N GLY A 17 12.64 6.35 -4.19
CA GLY A 17 11.61 5.77 -3.33
C GLY A 17 12.15 4.58 -2.55
N GLY A 18 12.24 4.72 -1.23
CA GLY A 18 12.66 3.69 -0.28
C GLY A 18 11.49 2.94 0.35
N GLY A 19 10.32 2.88 -0.30
CA GLY A 19 9.20 2.04 0.16
C GLY A 19 9.48 0.54 -0.03
N PRO A 20 8.50 -0.34 0.29
CA PRO A 20 8.68 -1.79 0.19
C PRO A 20 9.16 -2.23 -1.19
N VAL A 21 8.58 -1.67 -2.26
CA VAL A 21 8.94 -2.00 -3.64
C VAL A 21 10.37 -1.58 -3.96
N GLY A 22 10.77 -0.36 -3.61
CA GLY A 22 12.12 0.15 -3.87
C GLY A 22 13.20 -0.62 -3.12
N LEU A 23 13.00 -0.82 -1.81
CA LEU A 23 13.92 -1.62 -0.98
C LEU A 23 14.02 -3.06 -1.49
N PHE A 24 12.89 -3.71 -1.74
CA PHE A 24 12.87 -5.10 -2.21
C PHE A 24 13.53 -5.26 -3.59
N THR A 25 13.34 -4.29 -4.48
CA THR A 25 14.02 -4.28 -5.79
C THR A 25 15.54 -4.12 -5.60
N ALA A 26 15.96 -3.18 -4.76
CA ALA A 26 17.38 -2.93 -4.50
C ALA A 26 18.09 -4.14 -3.86
N ILE A 27 17.44 -4.79 -2.89
CA ILE A 27 17.93 -6.02 -2.24
C ILE A 27 18.18 -7.12 -3.27
N GLN A 28 17.24 -7.37 -4.17
CA GLN A 28 17.40 -8.39 -5.20
C GLN A 28 18.54 -8.05 -6.17
N ILE A 29 18.64 -6.79 -6.58
CA ILE A 29 19.74 -6.30 -7.42
C ILE A 29 21.08 -6.53 -6.71
N LYS A 30 21.20 -6.17 -5.43
CA LYS A 30 22.46 -6.33 -4.69
C LYS A 30 22.83 -7.79 -4.45
N ILE A 31 21.85 -8.68 -4.27
CA ILE A 31 22.08 -10.13 -4.18
C ILE A 31 22.62 -10.68 -5.51
N LEU A 32 22.02 -10.27 -6.64
CA LEU A 32 22.41 -10.73 -7.97
C LEU A 32 23.73 -10.11 -8.46
N LEU A 33 23.97 -8.85 -8.09
CA LEU A 33 25.12 -8.05 -8.51
C LEU A 33 25.80 -7.41 -7.28
N PRO A 34 26.54 -8.18 -6.46
CA PRO A 34 27.09 -7.66 -5.20
C PRO A 34 28.01 -6.44 -5.34
N GLN A 35 28.69 -6.33 -6.48
CA GLN A 35 29.66 -5.26 -6.76
C GLN A 35 29.03 -4.02 -7.42
N VAL A 36 27.73 -4.02 -7.70
CA VAL A 36 27.09 -2.85 -8.33
C VAL A 36 27.10 -1.68 -7.35
N ASN A 37 27.54 -0.51 -7.85
CA ASN A 37 27.42 0.74 -7.13
C ASN A 37 25.98 1.24 -7.30
N MET A 38 25.25 1.34 -6.19
CA MET A 38 23.86 1.77 -6.21
C MET A 38 23.51 2.58 -4.97
N VAL A 39 22.44 3.38 -5.08
CA VAL A 39 21.91 4.17 -3.98
C VAL A 39 20.38 4.22 -4.04
N ILE A 40 19.75 4.26 -2.87
CA ILE A 40 18.32 4.51 -2.71
C ILE A 40 18.13 5.93 -2.19
N TYR A 41 17.28 6.72 -2.83
CA TYR A 41 16.82 8.01 -2.32
C TYR A 41 15.42 7.87 -1.74
N GLU A 42 15.22 8.32 -0.50
CA GLU A 42 13.92 8.35 0.16
C GLU A 42 13.69 9.75 0.75
N LYS A 43 12.51 10.32 0.57
CA LYS A 43 12.21 11.67 1.07
C LYS A 43 11.97 11.69 2.58
N HIS A 44 11.43 10.60 3.12
CA HIS A 44 11.05 10.51 4.54
C HIS A 44 12.15 9.89 5.38
N GLN A 45 12.40 10.44 6.57
CA GLN A 45 13.31 9.81 7.54
C GLN A 45 12.66 8.65 8.29
N GLN A 46 11.34 8.72 8.49
CA GLN A 46 10.57 7.72 9.21
C GLN A 46 9.37 7.28 8.38
N TYR A 47 9.07 5.98 8.42
CA TYR A 47 7.95 5.39 7.72
C TYR A 47 6.69 5.46 8.60
N GLU A 48 5.63 6.06 8.08
CA GLU A 48 4.38 6.28 8.83
C GLU A 48 3.25 5.30 8.44
N ARG A 49 3.49 4.43 7.46
CA ARG A 49 2.43 3.63 6.85
C ARG A 49 2.04 2.43 7.73
N ASN A 50 0.82 2.48 8.25
CA ASN A 50 0.28 1.44 9.14
C ASN A 50 -0.77 0.52 8.50
N HIS A 51 -0.99 0.64 7.19
CA HIS A 51 -1.94 -0.21 6.46
C HIS A 51 -1.46 -1.67 6.45
N VAL A 52 -2.42 -2.58 6.47
CA VAL A 52 -2.19 -4.03 6.50
C VAL A 52 -2.14 -4.57 5.07
N LEU A 53 -1.11 -5.35 4.78
CA LEU A 53 -0.92 -6.08 3.54
C LEU A 53 -1.25 -7.56 3.77
N ARG A 54 -1.91 -8.17 2.78
CA ARG A 54 -2.08 -9.63 2.71
C ARG A 54 -1.10 -10.17 1.68
N LEU A 55 -0.17 -11.01 2.13
CA LEU A 55 0.89 -11.58 1.32
C LEU A 55 0.55 -13.05 1.00
N ASN A 56 0.42 -13.36 -0.28
CA ASN A 56 0.51 -14.73 -0.75
C ASN A 56 1.98 -15.05 -1.01
N LYS A 57 2.69 -15.56 0.00
CA LYS A 57 4.14 -15.78 -0.08
C LYS A 57 4.56 -16.55 -1.33
N MET A 58 3.84 -17.62 -1.67
CA MET A 58 4.17 -18.46 -2.84
C MET A 58 4.14 -17.68 -4.16
N ARG A 59 3.20 -16.74 -4.31
CA ARG A 59 3.06 -15.93 -5.53
C ARG A 59 3.91 -14.67 -5.50
N THR A 60 3.92 -13.97 -4.37
CA THR A 60 4.65 -12.71 -4.20
C THR A 60 6.16 -12.90 -4.33
N PHE A 61 6.69 -14.05 -3.88
CA PHE A 61 8.11 -14.33 -3.81
C PHE A 61 8.55 -15.44 -4.77
N PHE A 62 7.77 -15.68 -5.83
CA PHE A 62 8.12 -16.64 -6.86
C PHE A 62 9.33 -16.16 -7.66
N GLY A 63 10.32 -17.04 -7.89
CA GLY A 63 11.46 -16.75 -8.75
C GLY A 63 12.56 -15.87 -8.13
N LEU A 64 12.59 -15.74 -6.80
CA LEU A 64 13.62 -14.93 -6.14
C LEU A 64 15.03 -15.51 -6.28
N PRO A 65 16.07 -14.64 -6.26
CA PRO A 65 17.44 -15.10 -6.27
C PRO A 65 17.76 -15.95 -5.03
N PRO A 66 18.62 -16.96 -5.15
CA PRO A 66 18.99 -17.82 -4.03
C PRO A 66 19.79 -17.02 -3.00
N SER A 67 19.16 -16.67 -1.88
CA SER A 67 19.80 -15.98 -0.76
C SER A 67 19.23 -16.45 0.56
N LEU A 68 20.09 -16.89 1.47
CA LEU A 68 19.69 -17.34 2.80
C LEU A 68 19.10 -16.19 3.62
N LEU A 69 19.65 -14.98 3.47
CA LEU A 69 19.15 -13.78 4.15
C LEU A 69 17.73 -13.45 3.69
N LEU A 70 17.50 -13.44 2.38
CA LEU A 70 16.19 -13.15 1.79
C LEU A 70 15.16 -14.23 2.17
N LYS A 71 15.57 -15.50 2.11
CA LYS A 71 14.74 -16.64 2.50
C LYS A 71 14.33 -16.55 3.97
N ASN A 72 15.26 -16.30 4.88
CA ASN A 72 14.97 -16.19 6.31
C ASN A 72 13.99 -15.06 6.62
N MET A 73 14.11 -13.91 5.94
CA MET A 73 13.15 -12.82 6.12
C MET A 73 11.75 -13.22 5.64
N ILE A 74 11.64 -13.86 4.47
CA ILE A 74 10.36 -14.30 3.89
C ILE A 74 9.69 -15.39 4.74
N ASP A 75 10.46 -16.35 5.25
CA ASP A 75 9.94 -17.43 6.08
C ASP A 75 9.31 -16.86 7.37
N ASN A 76 9.91 -15.80 7.93
CA ASN A 76 9.44 -15.14 9.15
C ASN A 76 8.32 -14.09 8.95
N LEU A 77 8.00 -13.70 7.71
CA LEU A 77 6.90 -12.76 7.45
C LEU A 77 5.53 -13.42 7.73
N PRO A 78 4.57 -12.78 8.41
CA PRO A 78 3.21 -13.31 8.47
C PRO A 78 2.49 -13.12 7.12
N SER A 79 1.44 -13.93 6.86
CA SER A 79 0.59 -13.77 5.66
C SER A 79 -0.24 -12.49 5.69
N VAL A 80 -0.41 -11.89 6.87
CA VAL A 80 -1.05 -10.60 7.10
C VAL A 80 -0.06 -9.74 7.89
N VAL A 81 0.48 -8.69 7.28
CA VAL A 81 1.58 -7.90 7.84
C VAL A 81 1.28 -6.41 7.74
N ARG A 82 1.62 -5.62 8.76
CA ARG A 82 1.59 -4.16 8.64
C ARG A 82 2.73 -3.71 7.73
N THR A 83 2.48 -2.71 6.90
CA THR A 83 3.49 -2.18 5.96
C THR A 83 4.74 -1.72 6.69
N SER A 84 4.59 -1.04 7.82
CA SER A 84 5.71 -0.63 8.69
C SER A 84 6.60 -1.80 9.14
N VAL A 85 6.03 -2.98 9.42
CA VAL A 85 6.80 -4.18 9.79
C VAL A 85 7.59 -4.70 8.60
N LEU A 86 6.96 -4.79 7.42
CA LEU A 86 7.63 -5.20 6.18
C LEU A 86 8.76 -4.23 5.81
N GLU A 87 8.51 -2.92 5.88
CA GLU A 87 9.50 -1.87 5.62
C GLU A 87 10.69 -2.00 6.58
N SER A 88 10.43 -2.22 7.88
CA SER A 88 11.50 -2.37 8.88
C SER A 88 12.40 -3.57 8.58
N GLN A 89 11.82 -4.72 8.22
CA GLN A 89 12.60 -5.90 7.87
C GLN A 89 13.41 -5.71 6.58
N LEU A 90 12.85 -5.02 5.58
CA LEU A 90 13.56 -4.70 4.34
C LEU A 90 14.69 -3.69 4.56
N LEU A 91 14.49 -2.70 5.43
CA LEU A 91 15.55 -1.76 5.80
C LEU A 91 16.71 -2.45 6.51
N GLU A 92 16.41 -3.37 7.42
CA GLU A 92 17.43 -4.15 8.10
C GLU A 92 18.23 -5.01 7.12
N LEU A 93 17.55 -5.68 6.18
CA LEU A 93 18.21 -6.44 5.14
C LEU A 93 19.05 -5.55 4.20
N SER A 94 18.57 -4.34 3.88
CA SER A 94 19.32 -3.37 3.07
C SER A 94 20.60 -2.90 3.79
N LYS A 95 20.55 -2.70 5.11
CA LYS A 95 21.72 -2.39 5.94
C LYS A 95 22.73 -3.53 5.96
N GLN A 96 22.26 -4.78 6.10
CA GLN A 96 23.12 -5.97 6.06
C GLN A 96 23.82 -6.12 4.71
N LEU A 97 23.14 -5.76 3.61
CA LEU A 97 23.70 -5.75 2.25
C LEU A 97 24.48 -4.47 1.92
N GLN A 98 24.67 -3.57 2.89
CA GLN A 98 25.39 -2.31 2.75
C GLN A 98 24.86 -1.43 1.60
N ILE A 99 23.55 -1.46 1.37
CA ILE A 99 22.92 -0.62 0.36
C ILE A 99 22.78 0.81 0.93
N PRO A 100 23.42 1.82 0.34
CA PRO A 100 23.31 3.20 0.78
C PRO A 100 21.88 3.73 0.61
N ILE A 101 21.35 4.36 1.66
CA ILE A 101 20.06 5.05 1.64
C ILE A 101 20.30 6.51 1.99
N VAL A 102 19.95 7.41 1.08
CA VAL A 102 20.09 8.86 1.24
C VAL A 102 18.71 9.47 1.44
N HIS A 103 18.53 10.13 2.59
CA HIS A 103 17.29 10.82 2.89
C HIS A 103 17.26 12.20 2.21
N ARG A 104 16.64 12.29 1.04
CA ARG A 104 16.59 13.51 0.22
C ARG A 104 15.36 13.50 -0.67
N ASN A 105 14.69 14.64 -0.76
CA ASN A 105 13.65 14.85 -1.77
C ASN A 105 14.28 15.05 -3.14
N ILE A 106 13.82 14.30 -4.14
CA ILE A 106 14.32 14.41 -5.51
C ILE A 106 13.35 15.24 -6.34
N GLU A 107 13.85 16.34 -6.90
CA GLU A 107 13.05 17.27 -7.71
C GLU A 107 13.37 17.19 -9.21
N ASN A 108 14.57 16.73 -9.55
CA ASN A 108 15.02 16.55 -10.92
C ASN A 108 15.85 15.26 -11.07
N LEU A 109 15.87 14.70 -12.29
CA LEU A 109 16.66 13.51 -12.62
C LEU A 109 18.02 13.85 -13.25
N ASN A 110 18.24 15.11 -13.65
CA ASN A 110 19.48 15.54 -14.31
C ASN A 110 20.71 15.33 -13.41
N GLN A 111 20.55 15.40 -12.08
CA GLN A 111 21.61 15.08 -11.12
C GLN A 111 22.10 13.62 -11.17
N PHE A 112 21.41 12.74 -11.92
CA PHE A 112 21.75 11.34 -12.12
C PHE A 112 22.09 11.03 -13.58
N SER A 113 22.56 12.01 -14.35
CA SER A 113 22.89 11.86 -15.78
C SER A 113 23.91 10.75 -16.06
N ASP A 114 24.79 10.49 -15.09
CA ASP A 114 25.87 9.50 -15.22
C ASP A 114 25.44 8.10 -14.77
N SER A 115 24.24 7.97 -14.20
CA SER A 115 23.69 6.68 -13.79
C SER A 115 23.22 5.90 -15.01
N ARG A 116 23.50 4.60 -15.03
CA ARG A 116 23.09 3.71 -16.13
C ARG A 116 21.60 3.39 -16.07
N VAL A 117 21.06 3.31 -14.86
CA VAL A 117 19.66 2.94 -14.63
C VAL A 117 19.07 3.78 -13.50
N ILE A 118 17.89 4.33 -13.73
CA ILE A 118 17.06 4.98 -12.71
C ILE A 118 15.78 4.15 -12.55
N ILE A 119 15.47 3.76 -11.31
CA ILE A 119 14.29 2.98 -10.95
C ILE A 119 13.35 3.88 -10.14
N GLY A 120 12.18 4.20 -10.71
CA GLY A 120 11.11 4.91 -9.99
C GLY A 120 10.26 3.96 -9.16
N ALA A 121 10.35 4.07 -7.84
CA ALA A 121 9.61 3.29 -6.84
C ALA A 121 8.95 4.19 -5.76
N ASP A 122 8.63 5.43 -6.14
CA ASP A 122 8.16 6.54 -5.33
C ASP A 122 6.61 6.68 -5.27
N GLY A 123 5.90 5.70 -5.85
CA GLY A 123 4.48 5.43 -5.59
C GLY A 123 3.48 6.34 -6.31
N SER A 124 2.34 6.60 -5.67
CA SER A 124 1.22 7.35 -6.28
C SER A 124 1.60 8.79 -6.64
N HIS A 125 2.55 9.39 -5.92
CA HIS A 125 3.06 10.75 -6.18
C HIS A 125 4.45 10.72 -6.83
N SER A 126 4.68 9.76 -7.73
CA SER A 126 5.97 9.53 -8.37
C SER A 126 6.46 10.76 -9.14
N ILE A 127 7.62 11.28 -8.74
CA ILE A 127 8.36 12.31 -9.47
C ILE A 127 8.97 11.73 -10.73
N VAL A 128 9.42 10.47 -10.71
CA VAL A 128 9.98 9.81 -11.91
C VAL A 128 8.92 9.74 -13.00
N ARG A 129 7.70 9.31 -12.64
CA ARG A 129 6.59 9.24 -13.60
C ARG A 129 6.19 10.63 -14.11
N GLN A 130 6.22 11.64 -13.26
CA GLN A 130 5.97 13.01 -13.67
C GLN A 130 7.03 13.54 -14.64
N LEU A 131 8.31 13.39 -14.31
CA LEU A 131 9.40 13.97 -15.10
C LEU A 131 9.65 13.25 -16.42
N VAL A 132 9.46 11.92 -16.45
CA VAL A 132 9.73 11.10 -17.64
C VAL A 132 8.48 11.01 -18.53
N PHE A 133 7.30 10.83 -17.95
CA PHE A 133 6.07 10.56 -18.69
C PHE A 133 5.05 11.69 -18.62
N ASN A 134 5.35 12.83 -17.98
CA ASN A 134 4.40 13.92 -17.73
C ASN A 134 3.10 13.43 -17.05
N ASN A 135 3.20 12.39 -16.20
CA ASN A 135 2.05 11.68 -15.62
C ASN A 135 1.02 11.17 -16.65
N LYS A 136 1.38 11.10 -17.93
CA LYS A 136 0.51 10.57 -18.97
C LYS A 136 0.49 9.05 -18.85
N MET A 137 -0.65 8.52 -18.43
CA MET A 137 -0.94 7.10 -18.52
C MET A 137 -1.25 6.78 -19.98
N GLU A 138 -0.65 5.71 -20.52
CA GLU A 138 -0.99 5.19 -21.85
C GLU A 138 -2.46 4.76 -21.90
N TYR A 139 -2.94 4.19 -20.79
CA TYR A 139 -4.31 3.76 -20.62
C TYR A 139 -4.75 3.99 -19.18
N GLU A 140 -5.86 4.70 -19.00
CA GLU A 140 -6.52 4.88 -17.71
C GLU A 140 -7.98 4.46 -17.85
N LYS A 141 -8.41 3.51 -17.02
CA LYS A 141 -9.80 3.09 -16.93
C LYS A 141 -10.19 2.93 -15.47
N VAL A 142 -11.16 3.74 -15.06
CA VAL A 142 -11.81 3.56 -13.76
C VAL A 142 -12.67 2.31 -13.82
N LEU A 143 -12.34 1.31 -13.01
CA LEU A 143 -13.09 0.05 -12.95
C LEU A 143 -14.33 0.18 -12.06
N LYS A 144 -14.14 0.70 -10.85
CA LYS A 144 -15.17 0.93 -9.83
C LYS A 144 -14.76 2.08 -8.93
N TYR A 145 -15.74 2.62 -8.22
CA TYR A 145 -15.54 3.59 -7.15
C TYR A 145 -15.72 2.88 -5.81
N VAL A 146 -15.09 3.40 -4.76
CA VAL A 146 -15.21 2.87 -3.41
C VAL A 146 -15.74 3.97 -2.50
N ILE A 147 -16.71 3.63 -1.66
CA ILE A 147 -17.16 4.47 -0.56
C ILE A 147 -17.03 3.71 0.76
N GLU A 148 -16.81 4.46 1.83
CA GLU A 148 -16.77 3.93 3.19
C GLU A 148 -18.04 4.34 3.95
N ILE A 149 -18.72 3.38 4.56
CA ILE A 149 -19.80 3.64 5.51
C ILE A 149 -19.36 3.14 6.88
N LYS A 150 -19.53 3.98 7.90
CA LYS A 150 -19.12 3.68 9.28
C LYS A 150 -20.34 3.56 10.19
N TYR A 151 -20.32 2.56 11.05
CA TYR A 151 -21.29 2.37 12.13
C TYR A 151 -20.62 1.72 13.34
N GLU A 152 -21.33 1.66 14.47
CA GLU A 152 -20.85 1.04 15.70
C GLU A 152 -21.83 -0.03 16.14
N VAL A 153 -21.29 -1.13 16.68
CA VAL A 153 -22.09 -2.16 17.34
C VAL A 153 -21.72 -2.22 18.82
N ASN A 154 -22.70 -2.56 19.66
CA ASN A 154 -22.45 -2.80 21.08
C ASN A 154 -21.78 -4.17 21.27
N GLY A 155 -20.76 -4.20 22.12
CA GLY A 155 -19.95 -5.40 22.38
C GLY A 155 -18.91 -5.67 21.30
N GLN A 156 -18.43 -6.92 21.27
CA GLN A 156 -17.41 -7.39 20.33
C GLN A 156 -18.03 -7.60 18.95
N GLY A 157 -17.61 -6.80 17.97
CA GLY A 157 -17.95 -7.04 16.57
C GLY A 157 -17.33 -8.33 16.06
N GLN A 158 -18.08 -9.10 15.26
CA GLN A 158 -17.61 -10.33 14.63
C GLN A 158 -17.86 -10.27 13.13
N LYS A 159 -16.91 -10.77 12.35
CA LYS A 159 -17.05 -10.82 10.90
C LYS A 159 -18.10 -11.85 10.55
N LEU A 160 -18.87 -11.58 9.50
CA LEU A 160 -19.70 -12.60 8.89
C LEU A 160 -18.82 -13.80 8.49
N ASP A 161 -19.22 -15.00 8.93
CA ASP A 161 -18.59 -16.23 8.48
C ASP A 161 -18.71 -16.33 6.95
N PHE A 162 -17.58 -16.56 6.29
CA PHE A 162 -17.50 -16.49 4.83
C PHE A 162 -18.47 -17.45 4.14
N ILE A 163 -18.51 -18.70 4.59
CA ILE A 163 -19.25 -19.78 3.93
C ILE A 163 -20.73 -19.71 4.31
N LYS A 164 -21.02 -19.47 5.59
CA LYS A 164 -22.39 -19.51 6.11
C LYS A 164 -23.20 -18.29 5.70
N TYR A 165 -22.61 -17.10 5.79
CA TYR A 165 -23.34 -15.84 5.70
C TYR A 165 -22.79 -14.96 4.59
N GLN A 166 -21.50 -14.58 4.65
CA GLN A 166 -20.94 -13.55 3.78
C GLN A 166 -21.15 -13.84 2.28
N TYR A 167 -20.82 -15.05 1.83
CA TYR A 167 -20.96 -15.43 0.42
C TYR A 167 -22.42 -15.41 -0.07
N ARG A 168 -23.37 -15.81 0.79
CA ARG A 168 -24.80 -15.83 0.46
C ARG A 168 -25.37 -14.42 0.42
N THR A 169 -25.07 -13.62 1.44
CA THR A 169 -25.47 -12.21 1.51
C THR A 169 -24.93 -11.48 0.28
N GLN A 170 -23.64 -11.63 -0.04
CA GLN A 170 -23.00 -10.95 -1.15
C GLN A 170 -23.65 -11.22 -2.52
N LYS A 171 -24.27 -12.39 -2.73
CA LYS A 171 -25.01 -12.73 -3.96
C LYS A 171 -26.36 -12.01 -4.09
N GLN A 172 -26.92 -11.57 -2.97
CA GLN A 172 -28.19 -10.83 -2.92
C GLN A 172 -27.96 -9.32 -3.07
N LEU A 173 -26.71 -8.86 -2.87
CA LEU A 173 -26.36 -7.46 -2.94
C LEU A 173 -26.04 -7.00 -4.37
N LYS A 174 -26.44 -5.77 -4.68
CA LYS A 174 -26.08 -5.08 -5.93
C LYS A 174 -24.60 -4.69 -5.99
N TYR A 175 -24.01 -4.37 -4.83
CA TYR A 175 -22.63 -3.91 -4.71
C TYR A 175 -21.78 -4.91 -3.91
N LEU A 176 -20.50 -5.01 -4.26
CA LEU A 176 -19.54 -5.79 -3.47
C LEU A 176 -19.24 -5.05 -2.17
N VAL A 177 -19.29 -5.76 -1.05
CA VAL A 177 -19.05 -5.23 0.29
C VAL A 177 -17.87 -5.96 0.92
N ASP A 178 -16.86 -5.20 1.34
CA ASP A 178 -15.81 -5.69 2.23
C ASP A 178 -15.98 -5.05 3.61
N GLU A 179 -15.94 -5.87 4.65
CA GLU A 179 -16.16 -5.44 6.02
C GLU A 179 -14.85 -5.42 6.80
N HIS A 180 -14.60 -4.30 7.46
CA HIS A 180 -13.52 -4.12 8.40
C HIS A 180 -14.06 -3.90 9.81
N ILE A 181 -13.64 -4.78 10.73
CA ILE A 181 -13.99 -4.71 12.14
C ILE A 181 -12.81 -4.11 12.89
N GLY A 182 -13.03 -2.94 13.48
CA GLY A 182 -12.05 -2.29 14.31
C GLY A 182 -11.91 -2.95 15.69
N THR A 183 -10.99 -2.42 16.50
CA THR A 183 -10.81 -2.87 17.87
C THR A 183 -11.93 -2.33 18.76
N GLN A 184 -12.50 -3.18 19.62
CA GLN A 184 -13.48 -2.77 20.61
C GLN A 184 -12.87 -1.72 21.56
N LYS A 185 -13.60 -0.62 21.77
CA LYS A 185 -13.28 0.43 22.76
C LYS A 185 -14.57 0.80 23.49
N GLU A 186 -14.52 0.93 24.81
CA GLU A 186 -15.68 1.37 25.61
C GLU A 186 -16.97 0.57 25.34
N ASN A 187 -16.84 -0.75 25.17
CA ASN A 187 -17.95 -1.66 24.84
C ASN A 187 -18.63 -1.39 23.48
N ARG A 188 -17.96 -0.69 22.58
CA ARG A 188 -18.39 -0.52 21.19
C ARG A 188 -17.31 -0.97 20.24
N THR A 189 -17.74 -1.59 19.15
CA THR A 189 -16.83 -1.96 18.06
C THR A 189 -17.17 -1.14 16.82
N PRO A 190 -16.23 -0.33 16.30
CA PRO A 190 -16.45 0.39 15.07
C PRO A 190 -16.34 -0.58 13.88
N ILE A 191 -17.31 -0.50 12.98
CA ILE A 191 -17.36 -1.27 11.74
C ILE A 191 -17.28 -0.31 10.56
N THR A 192 -16.47 -0.67 9.56
CA THR A 192 -16.38 0.05 8.30
C THR A 192 -16.74 -0.90 7.16
N LEU A 193 -17.72 -0.50 6.34
CA LEU A 193 -18.08 -1.18 5.10
C LEU A 193 -17.45 -0.44 3.92
N HIS A 194 -16.70 -1.16 3.09
CA HIS A 194 -16.22 -0.68 1.80
C HIS A 194 -17.12 -1.21 0.71
N LEU A 195 -17.86 -0.32 0.04
CA LEU A 195 -18.77 -0.70 -1.03
C LEU A 195 -18.16 -0.32 -2.37
N LEU A 196 -18.00 -1.31 -3.26
CA LEU A 196 -17.59 -1.09 -4.64
C LEU A 196 -18.82 -0.74 -5.48
N ILE A 197 -18.91 0.54 -5.83
CA ILE A 197 -20.07 1.14 -6.47
C ILE A 197 -19.74 1.63 -7.89
N ASP A 198 -20.78 1.98 -8.64
CA ASP A 198 -20.65 2.66 -9.92
C ASP A 198 -20.46 4.18 -9.76
N LYS A 199 -20.21 4.84 -10.90
CA LYS A 199 -20.00 6.30 -10.93
C LYS A 199 -21.23 7.08 -10.47
N GLN A 200 -22.43 6.61 -10.81
CA GLN A 200 -23.66 7.35 -10.53
C GLN A 200 -23.87 7.47 -9.02
N ILE A 201 -23.72 6.37 -8.28
CA ILE A 201 -23.80 6.39 -6.81
C ILE A 201 -22.64 7.18 -6.21
N TYR A 202 -21.43 7.07 -6.79
CA TYR A 202 -20.28 7.81 -6.29
C TYR A 202 -20.48 9.33 -6.34
N GLU A 203 -21.00 9.84 -7.46
CA GLU A 203 -21.29 11.27 -7.61
C GLU A 203 -22.37 11.75 -6.64
N GLN A 204 -23.36 10.91 -6.32
CA GLN A 204 -24.37 11.22 -5.30
C GLN A 204 -23.78 11.27 -3.88
N MET A 205 -22.70 10.52 -3.65
CA MET A 205 -22.03 10.40 -2.36
C MET A 205 -20.77 11.29 -2.24
N LYS A 206 -20.45 12.12 -3.23
CA LYS A 206 -19.16 12.85 -3.31
C LYS A 206 -18.88 13.77 -2.11
N SER A 207 -19.92 14.23 -1.44
CA SER A 207 -19.84 15.06 -0.23
C SER A 207 -19.30 14.29 0.99
N ALA A 208 -19.40 12.96 0.99
CA ALA A 208 -18.75 12.13 1.99
C ALA A 208 -17.26 12.01 1.67
N THR A 209 -16.41 12.43 2.61
CA THR A 209 -14.95 12.32 2.47
C THR A 209 -14.35 11.61 3.66
N PHE A 210 -13.09 11.20 3.59
CA PHE A 210 -12.40 10.61 4.75
C PHE A 210 -12.42 11.54 5.98
N LYS A 211 -12.36 12.86 5.76
CA LYS A 211 -12.42 13.88 6.83
C LYS A 211 -13.84 14.15 7.33
N GLN A 212 -14.85 13.87 6.50
CA GLN A 212 -16.27 14.08 6.79
C GLN A 212 -17.05 12.83 6.34
N PRO A 213 -16.91 11.70 7.04
CA PRO A 213 -17.55 10.46 6.62
C PRO A 213 -19.05 10.49 6.92
N TYR A 214 -19.83 9.76 6.12
CA TYR A 214 -21.22 9.50 6.46
C TYR A 214 -21.31 8.35 7.45
N TYR A 215 -22.11 8.59 8.48
CA TYR A 215 -22.46 7.61 9.50
C TYR A 215 -23.88 7.14 9.25
N LEU A 216 -24.09 5.81 9.27
CA LEU A 216 -25.34 5.19 8.87
C LEU A 216 -26.56 5.78 9.59
N HIS A 217 -26.48 5.92 10.92
CA HIS A 217 -27.61 6.39 11.72
C HIS A 217 -27.93 7.88 11.56
N SER A 218 -26.94 8.75 11.41
CA SER A 218 -27.17 10.20 11.35
C SER A 218 -27.31 10.74 9.92
N HIS A 219 -26.82 10.02 8.92
CA HIS A 219 -26.79 10.49 7.53
C HIS A 219 -27.63 9.62 6.59
N GLN A 220 -28.52 8.78 7.10
CA GLN A 220 -29.36 7.89 6.29
C GLN A 220 -30.10 8.61 5.16
N HIS A 221 -30.58 9.83 5.39
CA HIS A 221 -31.29 10.66 4.41
C HIS A 221 -30.40 11.17 3.26
N LEU A 222 -29.08 11.11 3.41
CA LEU A 222 -28.09 11.48 2.39
C LEU A 222 -27.59 10.26 1.60
N ILE A 223 -27.97 9.04 2.00
CA ILE A 223 -27.53 7.79 1.40
C ILE A 223 -28.56 7.36 0.33
N PRO A 224 -28.15 7.14 -0.93
CA PRO A 224 -29.04 6.66 -1.99
C PRO A 224 -29.76 5.37 -1.60
N LYS A 225 -31.04 5.24 -2.00
CA LYS A 225 -31.92 4.15 -1.58
C LYS A 225 -31.34 2.75 -1.86
N ASP A 226 -30.86 2.51 -3.09
CA ASP A 226 -30.22 1.24 -3.47
C ASP A 226 -29.03 0.87 -2.58
N LEU A 227 -28.28 1.88 -2.15
CA LEU A 227 -27.11 1.71 -1.31
C LEU A 227 -27.54 1.42 0.13
N LEU A 228 -28.56 2.13 0.62
CA LEU A 228 -29.14 1.89 1.93
C LEU A 228 -29.76 0.49 2.05
N GLU A 229 -30.44 0.00 1.00
CA GLU A 229 -30.94 -1.38 0.92
C GLU A 229 -29.78 -2.37 0.99
N THR A 230 -28.69 -2.11 0.26
CA THR A 230 -27.47 -2.94 0.32
C THR A 230 -26.89 -3.01 1.73
N ILE A 231 -26.80 -1.87 2.41
CA ILE A 231 -26.27 -1.78 3.78
C ILE A 231 -27.19 -2.46 4.78
N THR A 232 -28.51 -2.42 4.58
CA THR A 232 -29.49 -3.00 5.52
C THR A 232 -29.57 -4.53 5.41
N ILE A 233 -29.32 -5.08 4.22
CA ILE A 233 -29.26 -6.53 4.01
C ILE A 233 -27.96 -7.13 4.58
N TRP A 234 -26.89 -6.34 4.61
CA TRP A 234 -25.58 -6.73 5.16
C TRP A 234 -25.61 -6.82 6.69
#